data_AF-H5TIN2-F1
#
_entry.id   AF-H5TIN2-F1
#
_cell.length_a   1.000
_cell.length_b   1.000
_cell.length_c   1.000
_cell.angle_alpha   90.00
_cell.angle_beta   90.00
_cell.angle_gamma   90.00
#
_symmetry.space_group_name_H-M   'P 1'
#
loop_
_entity.id
_entity.type
_entity.pdbx_description
1 polymer ?
#
loop_
_entity_poly.entity_id
_entity_poly.type
_entity_poly.pdbx_seq_one_letter_code
_entity_poly.pdbx_strand_id
1 'polypeptide(L)'
;MARPRTFDETAVLHAVAAEFRVHGFAGTSTERLCEAAGMLRGSLYNAFDSKDELYIRALERYATRFRDLQAEILANSDRPGAERLRAVMDLILEEERDAREHGHGAGCMIVHAMMTPGLRERDERISRILDHDLRERLALIEGAIQAGQLDGSIPGGVDPCVGALLFVTVTNGIRTMGQAGVEPESLRRIALAGIADLLA
;
A
#
# COMPACT_ATOMS: atom_id res chain seq x y z
N MET A 1 -27.56 23.97 12.98
CA MET A 1 -27.65 23.55 11.57
C MET A 1 -26.24 23.45 11.04
N ALA A 2 -25.77 22.25 10.69
CA ALA A 2 -24.42 22.04 10.16
C ALA A 2 -24.33 22.65 8.75
N ARG A 3 -23.42 23.60 8.57
CA ARG A 3 -23.09 24.20 7.26
C ARG A 3 -22.56 23.06 6.36
N PRO A 4 -23.02 22.94 5.10
CA PRO A 4 -22.57 21.88 4.20
C PRO A 4 -21.05 21.94 4.06
N ARG A 5 -20.41 20.77 4.15
CA ARG A 5 -18.95 20.61 4.00
C ARG A 5 -18.55 21.08 2.60
N THR A 6 -17.66 22.06 2.54
CA THR A 6 -17.19 22.69 1.29
C THR A 6 -15.94 22.01 0.70
N PHE A 7 -15.51 20.87 1.25
CA PHE A 7 -14.30 20.16 0.82
C PHE A 7 -14.62 18.73 0.39
N ASP A 8 -13.84 18.20 -0.54
CA ASP A 8 -13.87 16.79 -0.92
C ASP A 8 -13.11 15.96 0.13
N GLU A 9 -13.86 15.20 0.92
CA GLU A 9 -13.30 14.35 1.97
C GLU A 9 -12.36 13.27 1.42
N THR A 10 -12.64 12.74 0.22
CA THR A 10 -11.78 11.75 -0.42
C THR A 10 -10.44 12.35 -0.80
N ALA A 11 -10.46 13.55 -1.37
CA ALA A 11 -9.24 14.28 -1.73
C ALA A 11 -8.39 14.59 -0.48
N VAL A 12 -9.03 15.02 0.62
CA VAL A 12 -8.34 15.29 1.89
C VAL A 12 -7.70 14.02 2.46
N LEU A 13 -8.45 12.91 2.54
CA LEU A 13 -7.90 11.65 3.05
C LEU A 13 -6.75 11.13 2.19
N HIS A 14 -6.81 11.33 0.86
CA HIS A 14 -5.72 10.96 -0.04
C HIS A 14 -4.45 11.79 0.22
N ALA A 15 -4.59 13.11 0.33
CA ALA A 15 -3.46 14.00 0.60
C ALA A 15 -2.83 13.71 1.97
N VAL A 16 -3.66 13.49 2.99
CA VAL A 16 -3.19 13.13 4.33
C VAL A 16 -2.53 11.74 4.37
N ALA A 17 -3.05 10.76 3.63
CA ALA A 17 -2.41 9.45 3.51
C ALA A 17 -1.01 9.54 2.86
N ALA A 18 -0.81 10.49 1.92
CA ALA A 18 0.49 10.74 1.32
C ALA A 18 1.53 11.24 2.35
N GLU A 19 1.11 12.07 3.31
CA GLU A 19 1.99 12.47 4.42
C GLU A 19 2.28 11.28 5.36
N PHE A 20 1.24 10.55 5.77
CA PHE A 20 1.40 9.43 6.71
C PHE A 20 2.22 8.27 6.13
N ARG A 21 2.16 8.01 4.82
CA ARG A 21 2.93 6.90 4.22
C ARG A 21 4.43 7.17 4.18
N VAL A 22 4.86 8.45 4.21
CA VAL A 22 6.27 8.85 4.22
C VAL A 22 6.78 9.07 5.65
N HIS A 23 5.98 9.75 6.48
CA HIS A 23 6.43 10.19 7.81
C HIS A 23 5.91 9.34 8.97
N GLY A 24 5.00 8.40 8.71
CA GLY A 24 4.35 7.60 9.73
C GLY A 24 3.42 8.43 10.64
N PHE A 25 2.72 7.76 11.55
CA PHE A 25 1.78 8.44 12.46
C PHE A 25 2.50 9.48 13.32
N ALA A 26 3.56 9.10 14.03
CA ALA A 26 4.25 9.97 14.99
C ALA A 26 4.99 11.13 14.30
N GLY A 27 5.63 10.89 13.16
CA GLY A 27 6.44 11.88 12.44
C GLY A 27 5.63 12.93 11.66
N THR A 28 4.33 12.72 11.45
CA THR A 28 3.49 13.67 10.70
C THR A 28 2.92 14.75 11.63
N SER A 29 3.33 16.01 11.48
CA SER A 29 2.82 17.12 12.31
C SER A 29 1.42 17.55 11.89
N THR A 30 0.72 18.27 12.78
CA THR A 30 -0.57 18.88 12.41
C THR A 30 -0.42 19.94 11.33
N GLU A 31 0.68 20.70 11.31
CA GLU A 31 0.93 21.68 10.24
C GLU A 31 0.97 20.99 8.88
N ARG A 32 1.75 19.90 8.73
CA ARG A 32 1.82 19.12 7.50
C ARG A 32 0.46 18.60 7.05
N LEU A 33 -0.33 18.07 7.98
CA LEU A 33 -1.70 17.60 7.68
C LEU A 33 -2.60 18.73 7.17
N CYS A 34 -2.50 19.92 7.77
CA CYS A 34 -3.27 21.09 7.36
C CYS A 34 -2.84 21.59 5.97
N GLU A 35 -1.52 21.66 5.74
CA GLU A 35 -0.93 22.06 4.46
C GLU A 35 -1.33 21.09 3.34
N ALA A 36 -1.15 19.79 3.54
CA ALA A 36 -1.52 18.75 2.57
C ALA A 36 -3.03 18.73 2.29
N ALA A 37 -3.86 18.88 3.33
CA ALA A 37 -5.32 18.93 3.17
C ALA A 37 -5.83 20.24 2.56
N GLY A 38 -5.01 21.30 2.50
CA GLY A 38 -5.47 22.65 2.14
C GLY A 38 -6.50 23.21 3.12
N MET A 39 -6.43 22.82 4.39
CA MET A 39 -7.43 23.14 5.42
C MET A 39 -6.79 23.84 6.62
N LEU A 40 -7.51 24.80 7.21
CA LEU A 40 -7.15 25.34 8.52
C LEU A 40 -7.32 24.28 9.61
N ARG A 41 -6.45 24.29 10.62
CA ARG A 41 -6.46 23.33 11.76
C ARG A 41 -7.84 23.13 12.38
N GLY A 42 -8.56 24.23 12.64
CA GLY A 42 -9.92 24.16 13.20
C GLY A 42 -10.92 23.48 12.27
N SER A 43 -10.81 23.69 10.95
CA SER A 43 -11.68 23.02 9.98
C SER A 43 -11.36 21.53 9.84
N LEU A 44 -10.07 21.17 9.87
CA LEU A 44 -9.63 19.78 9.79
C LEU A 44 -10.14 18.97 10.99
N TYR A 45 -9.92 19.44 12.22
CA TYR A 45 -10.37 18.70 13.39
C TYR A 45 -11.87 18.81 13.67
N ASN A 46 -12.56 19.85 13.19
CA ASN A 46 -14.04 19.83 13.18
C ASN A 46 -14.59 18.80 12.19
N ALA A 47 -13.83 18.43 11.16
CA ALA A 47 -14.25 17.46 10.16
C ALA A 47 -13.89 16.02 10.53
N PHE A 48 -12.74 15.79 11.14
CA PHE A 48 -12.20 14.46 11.38
C PHE A 48 -11.94 14.15 12.86
N ASP A 49 -12.41 15.01 13.77
CA ASP A 49 -12.33 14.93 15.24
C ASP A 49 -10.91 14.99 15.83
N SER A 50 -9.98 14.17 15.34
CA SER A 50 -8.62 14.06 15.88
C SER A 50 -7.64 13.54 14.83
N LYS A 51 -6.34 13.62 15.15
CA LYS A 51 -5.30 13.03 14.31
C LYS A 51 -5.42 11.50 14.26
N ASP A 52 -5.85 10.88 15.36
CA ASP A 52 -6.09 9.44 15.46
C ASP A 52 -7.18 8.99 14.49
N GLU A 53 -8.33 9.64 14.55
CA GLU A 53 -9.46 9.34 13.67
C GLU A 53 -9.09 9.63 12.21
N LEU A 54 -8.44 10.76 11.94
CA LEU A 54 -7.93 11.09 10.61
C LEU A 54 -6.96 10.01 10.09
N TYR A 55 -6.07 9.49 10.93
CA TYR A 55 -5.14 8.42 10.57
C TYR A 55 -5.86 7.11 10.24
N ILE A 56 -6.83 6.69 11.07
CA ILE A 56 -7.59 5.45 10.86
C ILE A 56 -8.34 5.52 9.53
N ARG A 57 -9.03 6.64 9.26
CA ARG A 57 -9.76 6.86 8.02
C ARG A 57 -8.84 6.93 6.79
N ALA A 58 -7.67 7.56 6.93
CA ALA A 58 -6.66 7.60 5.88
C ALA A 58 -6.07 6.20 5.61
N LEU A 59 -5.83 5.41 6.66
CA LEU A 59 -5.31 4.04 6.57
C LEU A 59 -6.29 3.12 5.84
N GLU A 60 -7.57 3.15 6.22
CA GLU A 60 -8.62 2.35 5.59
C GLU A 60 -8.79 2.71 4.11
N ARG A 61 -8.79 4.00 3.80
CA ARG A 61 -8.89 4.49 2.42
C ARG A 61 -7.67 4.11 1.59
N TYR A 62 -6.47 4.25 2.16
CA TYR A 62 -5.21 3.85 1.53
C TYR A 62 -5.18 2.36 1.23
N ALA A 63 -5.51 1.52 2.22
CA ALA A 63 -5.58 0.07 2.08
C ALA A 63 -6.56 -0.34 0.97
N THR A 64 -7.76 0.24 1.00
CA THR A 64 -8.82 -0.07 0.04
C THR A 64 -8.42 0.31 -1.38
N ARG A 65 -7.94 1.53 -1.59
CA ARG A 65 -7.50 1.97 -2.92
C ARG A 65 -6.39 1.08 -3.47
N PHE A 66 -5.37 0.76 -2.67
CA PHE A 66 -4.24 -0.06 -3.13
C PHE A 66 -4.65 -1.52 -3.40
N ARG A 67 -5.61 -2.06 -2.63
CA ARG A 67 -6.20 -3.37 -2.90
C ARG A 67 -7.04 -3.37 -4.17
N ASP A 68 -7.87 -2.35 -4.39
CA ASP A 68 -8.75 -2.26 -5.58
C ASP A 68 -7.91 -2.20 -6.87
N LEU A 69 -6.83 -1.43 -6.87
CA LEU A 69 -5.88 -1.37 -8.01
C LEU A 69 -5.22 -2.73 -8.28
N GLN A 70 -4.78 -3.44 -7.24
CA GLN A 70 -4.23 -4.79 -7.41
C GLN A 70 -5.29 -5.77 -7.91
N ALA A 71 -6.50 -5.72 -7.36
CA ALA A 71 -7.59 -6.59 -7.77
C ALA A 71 -7.93 -6.40 -9.26
N GLU A 72 -7.97 -5.16 -9.75
CA GLU A 72 -8.18 -4.85 -11.17
C GLU A 72 -7.10 -5.50 -12.06
N ILE A 73 -5.83 -5.36 -11.70
CA ILE A 73 -4.70 -5.96 -12.44
C ILE A 73 -4.78 -7.49 -12.43
N LEU A 74 -5.05 -8.09 -11.27
CA LEU A 74 -5.03 -9.54 -11.06
C LEU A 74 -6.27 -10.23 -11.65
N ALA A 75 -7.39 -9.52 -11.76
CA ALA A 75 -8.62 -10.02 -12.37
C ALA A 75 -8.61 -9.98 -13.90
N ASN A 76 -7.62 -9.35 -14.53
CA ASN A 76 -7.53 -9.24 -15.99
C ASN A 76 -7.26 -10.61 -16.65
N SER A 77 -8.32 -11.33 -17.00
CA SER A 77 -8.27 -12.66 -17.59
C SER A 77 -7.59 -12.74 -18.96
N ASP A 78 -7.40 -11.60 -19.64
CA ASP A 78 -6.79 -11.54 -20.97
C ASP A 78 -5.26 -11.68 -20.91
N ARG A 79 -4.67 -11.66 -19.70
CA ARG A 79 -3.23 -11.85 -19.47
C ARG A 79 -2.94 -13.15 -18.75
N PRO A 80 -1.82 -13.83 -19.03
CA PRO A 80 -1.36 -14.97 -18.22
C PRO A 80 -1.12 -14.56 -16.75
N GLY A 81 -1.30 -15.50 -15.81
CA GLY A 81 -1.13 -15.24 -14.38
C GLY A 81 0.22 -14.61 -14.01
N ALA A 82 1.32 -15.10 -14.59
CA ALA A 82 2.65 -14.53 -14.37
C ALA A 82 2.77 -13.05 -14.81
N GLU A 83 2.11 -12.66 -15.90
CA GLU A 83 2.10 -11.27 -16.37
C GLU A 83 1.29 -10.36 -15.45
N ARG A 84 0.21 -10.87 -14.84
CA ARG A 84 -0.57 -10.12 -13.85
C ARG A 84 0.25 -9.84 -12.59
N LEU A 85 0.98 -10.84 -12.09
CA LEU A 85 1.89 -10.67 -10.94
C LEU A 85 3.01 -9.66 -11.27
N ARG A 86 3.59 -9.77 -12.47
CA ARG A 86 4.60 -8.81 -12.94
C ARG A 86 4.04 -7.39 -13.01
N ALA A 87 2.83 -7.22 -13.53
CA ALA A 87 2.18 -5.91 -13.60
C ALA A 87 1.92 -5.28 -12.22
N VAL A 88 1.55 -6.08 -11.20
CA VAL A 88 1.46 -5.58 -9.81
C VAL A 88 2.84 -5.14 -9.30
N MET A 89 3.89 -5.92 -9.56
CA MET A 89 5.24 -5.56 -9.13
C MET A 89 5.76 -4.30 -9.85
N ASP A 90 5.49 -4.15 -11.15
CA ASP A 90 5.83 -2.95 -11.92
C ASP A 90 5.10 -1.71 -11.39
N LEU A 91 3.81 -1.82 -11.02
CA LEU A 91 3.07 -0.73 -10.35
C LEU A 91 3.79 -0.28 -9.06
N ILE A 92 4.21 -1.22 -8.22
CA ILE A 92 4.93 -0.92 -6.97
C ILE A 92 6.25 -0.21 -7.24
N LEU A 93 7.03 -0.72 -8.20
CA LEU A 93 8.34 -0.16 -8.55
C LEU A 93 8.23 1.23 -9.19
N GLU A 94 7.18 1.47 -9.98
CA GLU A 94 6.92 2.78 -10.58
C GLU A 94 6.56 3.82 -9.53
N GLU A 95 5.76 3.45 -8.52
CA GLU A 95 5.48 4.35 -7.39
C GLU A 95 6.78 4.72 -6.63
N GLU A 96 7.69 3.76 -6.41
CA GLU A 96 8.98 4.04 -5.76
C GLU A 96 9.89 4.93 -6.62
N ARG A 97 9.85 4.75 -7.95
CA ARG A 97 10.58 5.61 -8.89
C ARG A 97 10.05 7.04 -8.85
N ASP A 98 8.74 7.22 -9.02
CA ASP A 98 8.09 8.54 -9.00
C ASP A 98 8.38 9.27 -7.69
N ALA A 99 8.25 8.60 -6.54
CA ALA A 99 8.58 9.20 -5.26
C ALA A 99 10.06 9.61 -5.16
N ARG A 100 10.98 8.80 -5.71
CA ARG A 100 12.41 9.10 -5.69
C ARG A 100 12.71 10.40 -6.44
N GLU A 101 12.03 10.68 -7.53
CA GLU A 101 12.14 11.95 -8.28
C GLU A 101 11.72 13.15 -7.43
N HIS A 102 10.81 12.95 -6.47
CA HIS A 102 10.38 13.94 -5.48
C HIS A 102 11.27 13.97 -4.22
N GLY A 103 12.38 13.23 -4.21
CA GLY A 103 13.42 13.28 -3.18
C GLY A 103 13.25 12.31 -2.00
N HIS A 104 12.30 11.38 -2.05
CA HIS A 104 12.05 10.41 -0.97
C HIS A 104 11.59 9.04 -1.51
N GLY A 105 11.50 7.99 -0.69
CA GLY A 105 10.84 6.74 -1.11
C GLY A 105 9.32 6.91 -1.15
N ALA A 106 8.56 6.09 -1.89
CA ALA A 106 7.10 6.25 -1.91
C ALA A 106 6.51 5.93 -0.54
N GLY A 107 7.09 4.92 0.10
CA GLY A 107 6.64 4.44 1.40
C GLY A 107 5.31 3.72 1.29
N CYS A 108 4.89 3.15 2.41
CA CYS A 108 3.65 2.42 2.46
C CYS A 108 3.04 2.55 3.84
N MET A 109 1.87 3.18 3.91
CA MET A 109 1.18 3.41 5.18
C MET A 109 0.90 2.10 5.93
N ILE A 110 0.60 1.02 5.19
CA ILE A 110 0.43 -0.33 5.75
C ILE A 110 1.72 -0.85 6.39
N VAL A 111 2.85 -0.76 5.68
CA VAL A 111 4.15 -1.23 6.19
C VAL A 111 4.55 -0.42 7.44
N HIS A 112 4.40 0.90 7.41
CA HIS A 112 4.63 1.75 8.57
C HIS A 112 3.73 1.36 9.74
N ALA A 113 2.44 1.12 9.49
CA ALA A 113 1.50 0.75 10.53
C ALA A 113 1.82 -0.61 11.17
N MET A 114 2.27 -1.58 10.36
CA MET A 114 2.70 -2.91 10.85
C MET A 114 3.98 -2.84 11.68
N MET A 115 4.90 -1.93 11.35
CA MET A 115 6.22 -1.84 11.98
C MET A 115 6.27 -0.85 13.15
N THR A 116 5.25 -0.02 13.35
CA THR A 116 5.21 0.96 14.44
C THR A 116 4.80 0.29 15.75
N PRO A 117 5.67 0.22 16.77
CA PRO A 117 5.31 -0.38 18.06
C PRO A 117 4.15 0.36 18.73
N GLY A 118 3.21 -0.38 19.31
CA GLY A 118 2.09 0.20 20.05
C GLY A 118 0.94 0.74 19.19
N LEU A 119 1.08 0.78 17.86
CA LEU A 119 0.06 1.39 17.00
C LEU A 119 -1.19 0.51 16.87
N ARG A 120 -1.02 -0.81 16.84
CA ARG A 120 -2.11 -1.79 16.76
C ARG A 120 -2.96 -1.82 18.02
N GLU A 121 -2.34 -1.56 19.17
CA GLU A 121 -2.95 -1.52 20.49
C GLU A 121 -3.64 -0.17 20.78
N ARG A 122 -3.39 0.85 19.95
CA ARG A 122 -3.91 2.20 20.14
C ARG A 122 -5.40 2.32 19.82
N ASP A 123 -5.85 1.60 18.80
CA ASP A 123 -7.27 1.48 18.41
C ASP A 123 -7.47 0.16 17.64
N GLU A 124 -8.46 -0.64 18.06
CA GLU A 124 -8.77 -1.95 17.48
C GLU A 124 -9.10 -1.88 15.97
N ARG A 125 -9.56 -0.73 15.48
CA ARG A 125 -9.81 -0.51 14.04
C ARG A 125 -8.53 -0.64 13.23
N ILE A 126 -7.39 -0.17 13.75
CA ILE A 126 -6.09 -0.26 13.06
C ILE A 126 -5.74 -1.73 12.82
N SER A 127 -5.81 -2.55 13.87
CA SER A 127 -5.55 -3.99 13.76
C SER A 127 -6.48 -4.66 12.75
N ARG A 128 -7.79 -4.37 12.80
CA ARG A 128 -8.76 -4.92 11.85
C ARG A 128 -8.46 -4.54 10.39
N ILE A 129 -8.08 -3.29 10.13
CA ILE A 129 -7.72 -2.83 8.79
C ILE A 129 -6.49 -3.58 8.27
N LEU A 130 -5.44 -3.72 9.09
CA LEU A 130 -4.19 -4.36 8.68
C LEU A 130 -4.37 -5.87 8.46
N ASP A 131 -5.13 -6.54 9.32
CA ASP A 131 -5.37 -7.99 9.21
C ASP A 131 -6.26 -8.30 8.00
N HIS A 132 -7.25 -7.45 7.73
CA HIS A 132 -8.05 -7.54 6.52
C HIS A 132 -7.20 -7.30 5.27
N ASP A 133 -6.39 -6.23 5.22
CA ASP A 133 -5.52 -5.93 4.08
C ASP A 133 -4.59 -7.10 3.75
N LEU A 134 -3.91 -7.65 4.76
CA LEU A 134 -3.00 -8.78 4.57
C LEU A 134 -3.73 -10.01 4.01
N ARG A 135 -4.89 -10.36 4.59
CA ARG A 135 -5.68 -11.51 4.13
C ARG A 135 -6.12 -11.35 2.67
N GLU A 136 -6.66 -10.19 2.29
CA GLU A 136 -7.13 -9.97 0.92
C GLU A 136 -5.97 -9.95 -0.08
N ARG A 137 -4.84 -9.32 0.26
CA ARG A 137 -3.66 -9.31 -0.62
C ARG A 137 -3.12 -10.72 -0.85
N LEU A 138 -3.03 -11.54 0.19
CA LEU A 138 -2.62 -12.94 0.05
C LEU A 138 -3.60 -13.70 -0.85
N ALA A 139 -4.91 -13.58 -0.63
CA ALA A 139 -5.92 -14.26 -1.43
C ALA A 139 -5.89 -13.85 -2.92
N LEU A 140 -5.74 -12.55 -3.20
CA LEU A 140 -5.67 -12.04 -4.58
C LEU A 140 -4.43 -12.58 -5.32
N ILE A 141 -3.27 -12.57 -4.66
CA ILE A 141 -2.02 -13.05 -5.26
C ILE A 141 -2.05 -14.58 -5.41
N GLU A 142 -2.55 -15.31 -4.41
CA GLU A 142 -2.72 -16.76 -4.48
C GLU A 142 -3.61 -17.16 -5.66
N GLY A 143 -4.74 -16.47 -5.85
CA GLY A 143 -5.64 -16.71 -6.98
C GLY A 143 -4.96 -16.45 -8.33
N ALA A 144 -4.12 -15.43 -8.44
CA ALA A 144 -3.35 -15.17 -9.66
C ALA A 144 -2.26 -16.23 -9.90
N ILE A 145 -1.64 -16.76 -8.84
CA ILE A 145 -0.70 -17.88 -8.95
C ILE A 145 -1.41 -19.14 -9.45
N GLN A 146 -2.56 -19.48 -8.86
CA GLN A 146 -3.38 -20.62 -9.30
C GLN A 146 -3.82 -20.46 -10.76
N ALA A 147 -4.25 -19.26 -11.17
CA ALA A 147 -4.58 -18.98 -12.57
C ALA A 147 -3.38 -19.18 -13.49
N GLY A 148 -2.19 -18.71 -13.09
CA GLY A 148 -0.94 -18.91 -13.84
C GLY A 148 -0.51 -20.38 -13.93
N GLN A 149 -0.83 -21.20 -12.94
CA GLN A 149 -0.59 -22.65 -13.01
C GLN A 149 -1.56 -23.34 -13.98
N LEU A 150 -2.81 -22.88 -14.03
CA LEU A 150 -3.81 -23.41 -14.97
C LEU A 150 -3.50 -23.03 -16.43
N ASP A 151 -2.99 -21.81 -16.67
CA ASP A 151 -2.61 -21.34 -18.00
C ASP A 151 -1.17 -21.72 -18.41
N GLY A 152 -0.39 -22.28 -17.47
CA GLY A 152 0.99 -22.76 -17.68
C GLY A 152 2.06 -21.67 -17.63
N SER A 153 1.72 -20.43 -17.29
CA SER A 153 2.69 -19.34 -17.12
C SER A 153 3.45 -19.35 -15.79
N ILE A 154 3.00 -20.15 -14.81
CA ILE A 154 3.67 -20.34 -13.52
C ILE A 154 3.89 -21.84 -13.27
N PRO A 155 5.07 -22.28 -12.79
CA PRO A 155 5.33 -23.69 -12.54
C PRO A 155 4.37 -24.30 -11.53
N GLY A 156 3.86 -25.50 -11.83
CA GLY A 156 3.01 -26.26 -10.91
C GLY A 156 3.71 -26.76 -9.64
N GLY A 157 5.05 -26.65 -9.57
CA GLY A 157 5.83 -27.00 -8.37
C GLY A 157 5.82 -25.94 -7.27
N VAL A 158 5.29 -24.74 -7.55
CA VAL A 158 5.15 -23.65 -6.58
C VAL A 158 3.89 -23.88 -5.75
N ASP A 159 4.01 -23.90 -4.42
CA ASP A 159 2.85 -23.82 -3.52
C ASP A 159 2.23 -22.41 -3.62
N PRO A 160 0.95 -22.24 -4.02
CA PRO A 160 0.36 -20.92 -4.21
C PRO A 160 0.33 -20.05 -2.96
N CYS A 161 0.13 -20.65 -1.79
CA CYS A 161 0.09 -19.92 -0.51
C CYS A 161 1.48 -19.41 -0.15
N VAL A 162 2.52 -20.25 -0.30
CA VAL A 162 3.92 -19.84 -0.09
C VAL A 162 4.34 -18.78 -1.10
N GLY A 163 3.96 -18.94 -2.37
CA GLY A 163 4.25 -17.97 -3.43
C GLY A 163 3.59 -16.61 -3.17
N ALA A 164 2.36 -16.59 -2.68
CA ALA A 164 1.67 -15.36 -2.32
C ALA A 164 2.36 -14.65 -1.15
N LEU A 165 2.76 -15.40 -0.11
CA LEU A 165 3.50 -14.87 1.02
C LEU A 165 4.88 -14.33 0.60
N LEU A 166 5.59 -15.03 -0.30
CA LEU A 166 6.85 -14.56 -0.87
C LEU A 166 6.67 -13.23 -1.61
N PHE A 167 5.66 -13.14 -2.48
CA PHE A 167 5.38 -11.92 -3.24
C PHE A 167 5.07 -10.72 -2.33
N VAL A 168 4.22 -10.91 -1.31
CA VAL A 168 3.90 -9.86 -0.32
C VAL A 168 5.13 -9.48 0.50
N THR A 169 5.96 -10.45 0.86
CA THR A 169 7.21 -10.22 1.60
C THR A 169 8.19 -9.38 0.78
N VAL A 170 8.42 -9.75 -0.48
CA VAL A 170 9.27 -8.99 -1.41
C VAL A 170 8.73 -7.56 -1.60
N THR A 171 7.41 -7.42 -1.81
CA THR A 171 6.76 -6.11 -1.91
C THR A 171 7.03 -5.24 -0.68
N ASN A 172 6.79 -5.75 0.52
CA ASN A 172 7.00 -5.00 1.76
C ASN A 172 8.50 -4.65 1.97
N GLY A 173 9.40 -5.55 1.56
CA GLY A 173 10.85 -5.32 1.54
C GLY A 173 11.24 -4.18 0.62
N ILE A 174 10.73 -4.15 -0.61
CA ILE A 174 10.96 -3.06 -1.58
C ILE A 174 10.52 -1.71 -1.02
N ARG A 175 9.30 -1.62 -0.48
CA ARG A 175 8.78 -0.39 0.14
C ARG A 175 9.68 0.11 1.27
N THR A 176 10.15 -0.82 2.10
CA THR A 176 11.04 -0.51 3.23
C THR A 176 12.41 -0.02 2.74
N MET A 177 13.00 -0.71 1.76
CA MET A 177 14.32 -0.33 1.22
C MET A 177 14.26 0.96 0.39
N GLY A 178 13.15 1.23 -0.30
CA GLY A 178 12.91 2.52 -0.97
C GLY A 178 12.87 3.67 0.03
N GLN A 179 12.20 3.50 1.17
CA GLN A 179 12.26 4.46 2.28
C GLN A 179 13.66 4.63 2.87
N ALA A 180 14.46 3.56 2.90
CA ALA A 180 15.86 3.62 3.31
C ALA A 180 16.79 4.29 2.27
N GLY A 181 16.28 4.72 1.11
CA GLY A 181 17.03 5.43 0.09
C GLY A 181 17.74 4.55 -0.93
N VAL A 182 17.37 3.27 -1.05
CA VAL A 182 17.90 2.40 -2.10
C VAL A 182 17.36 2.85 -3.46
N GLU A 183 18.25 2.96 -4.44
CA GLU A 183 17.90 3.43 -5.79
C GLU A 183 16.89 2.50 -6.50
N PRO A 184 15.94 3.07 -7.29
CA PRO A 184 14.89 2.30 -7.96
C PRO A 184 15.40 1.14 -8.82
N GLU A 185 16.56 1.29 -9.44
CA GLU A 185 17.15 0.21 -10.24
C GLU A 185 17.59 -0.98 -9.38
N SER A 186 18.14 -0.72 -8.19
CA SER A 186 18.47 -1.77 -7.24
C SER A 186 17.22 -2.44 -6.68
N LEU A 187 16.16 -1.68 -6.41
CA LEU A 187 14.86 -2.21 -5.99
C LEU A 187 14.27 -3.14 -7.06
N ARG A 188 14.31 -2.72 -8.34
CA ARG A 188 13.85 -3.54 -9.47
C ARG A 188 14.60 -4.86 -9.56
N ARG A 189 15.92 -4.84 -9.43
CA ARG A 189 16.74 -6.08 -9.45
C ARG A 189 16.36 -7.03 -8.32
N ILE A 190 16.20 -6.52 -7.10
CA ILE A 190 15.80 -7.32 -5.95
C ILE A 190 14.38 -7.86 -6.12
N ALA A 191 13.45 -7.04 -6.61
CA ALA A 191 12.08 -7.44 -6.89
C ALA A 191 12.01 -8.64 -7.83
N LEU A 192 12.67 -8.53 -8.99
CA LEU A 192 12.68 -9.57 -10.01
C LEU A 192 13.40 -10.84 -9.54
N ALA A 193 14.51 -10.70 -8.81
CA ALA A 193 15.21 -11.84 -8.22
C ALA A 193 14.35 -12.54 -7.16
N GLY A 194 13.64 -11.79 -6.34
CA GLY A 194 12.81 -12.32 -5.25
C GLY A 194 11.56 -13.07 -5.70
N ILE A 195 11.09 -12.83 -6.92
CA ILE A 195 9.94 -13.53 -7.51
C ILE A 195 10.30 -14.37 -8.73
N ALA A 196 11.60 -14.60 -8.99
CA ALA A 196 12.05 -15.30 -10.19
C ALA A 196 11.43 -16.69 -10.33
N ASP A 197 11.35 -17.45 -9.23
CA ASP A 197 10.76 -18.79 -9.19
C ASP A 197 9.24 -18.79 -9.45
N LEU A 198 8.56 -17.64 -9.31
CA LEU A 198 7.15 -17.48 -9.67
C LEU A 198 6.95 -17.16 -11.15
N LEU A 199 8.01 -16.78 -11.88
CA LEU A 199 7.93 -16.24 -13.24
C LEU A 199 8.71 -17.08 -14.28
N ALA A 200 9.37 -18.15 -13.84
CA ALA A 200 10.21 -19.03 -14.67
C ALA A 200 9.40 -20.18 -15.27
#